data_AF-A2XFJ6-F1
#
_entry.id   AF-A2XFJ6-F1
#
_cell.length_a   1.000
_cell.length_b   1.000
_cell.length_c   1.000
_cell.angle_alpha   90.00
_cell.angle_beta   90.00
_cell.angle_gamma   90.00
#
_symmetry.space_group_name_H-M   'P 1'
#
loop_
_entity.id
_entity.type
_entity.pdbx_description
1 polymer ?
#
loop_
_entity_poly.entity_id
_entity_poly.type
_entity_poly.pdbx_seq_one_letter_code
_entity_poly.pdbx_strand_id
1 'polypeptide(L)'
;MATRRRAAAPPQPPAWTPEPWSDGETSALLDAWGPRNIRAAGGPLRTADWRACAAAVTARRAVDGRAPRTVDQCKNRLDYLKKRLKAERSRLAGTYERVEVAKQKEATRLEERRLEAMRDLEIERMRILVDVAISASAVADTATAASSSW
;
A
#
# COMPACT_ATOMS: atom_id res chain seq x y z
N MET A 1 39.42 -7.77 37.08
CA MET A 1 38.84 -6.45 36.75
C MET A 1 38.89 -6.25 35.24
N ALA A 2 37.77 -6.43 34.53
CA ALA A 2 37.73 -6.22 33.08
C ALA A 2 37.41 -4.75 32.79
N THR A 3 38.39 -4.01 32.26
CA THR A 3 38.20 -2.64 31.79
C THR A 3 37.32 -2.63 30.55
N ARG A 4 36.09 -2.12 30.66
CA ARG A 4 35.25 -1.83 29.49
C ARG A 4 35.95 -0.77 28.65
N ARG A 5 36.45 -1.17 27.47
CA ARG A 5 36.94 -0.23 26.44
C ARG A 5 35.77 0.66 26.03
N ARG A 6 35.85 1.95 26.35
CA ARG A 6 34.90 2.95 25.84
C ARG A 6 34.99 2.96 24.32
N ALA A 7 33.89 2.63 23.64
CA ALA A 7 33.82 2.70 22.19
C ALA A 7 34.14 4.14 21.75
N ALA A 8 35.07 4.28 20.80
CA ALA A 8 35.39 5.57 20.20
C ALA A 8 34.15 6.10 19.48
N ALA A 9 33.88 7.40 19.62
CA ALA A 9 32.79 8.05 18.91
C ALA A 9 32.98 7.87 17.38
N PRO A 10 31.89 7.71 16.60
CA PRO A 10 31.99 7.57 15.15
C PRO A 10 32.75 8.77 14.55
N PRO A 11 33.53 8.54 13.47
CA PRO A 11 34.29 9.59 12.81
C PRO A 11 33.33 10.69 12.35
N GLN A 12 33.72 11.94 12.60
CA GLN A 12 32.91 13.07 12.17
C GLN A 12 32.84 13.08 10.65
N PRO A 13 31.64 13.28 10.06
CA PRO A 13 31.51 13.33 8.63
C PRO A 13 32.34 14.49 8.06
N PRO A 14 32.82 14.38 6.81
CA PRO A 14 33.61 15.43 6.19
C PRO A 14 32.91 16.79 6.23
N ALA A 15 33.68 17.87 6.38
CA ALA A 15 33.16 19.23 6.50
C ALA A 15 32.26 19.69 5.33
N TRP A 16 32.36 19.03 4.17
CA TRP A 16 31.54 19.30 2.99
C TRP A 16 30.22 18.53 2.93
N THR A 17 29.91 17.69 3.93
CA THR A 17 28.61 17.02 3.96
C THR A 17 27.51 18.03 4.29
N PRO A 18 26.49 18.22 3.41
CA PRO A 18 25.39 19.11 3.73
C PRO A 18 24.72 18.65 5.01
N GLU A 19 24.70 19.52 6.01
CA GLU A 19 24.16 19.19 7.32
C GLU A 19 22.73 18.65 7.18
N PRO A 20 22.44 17.41 7.64
CA PRO A 20 21.13 16.81 7.47
C PRO A 20 20.02 17.65 8.11
N TRP A 21 18.84 17.64 7.48
CA TRP A 21 17.63 18.18 8.09
C TRP A 21 17.14 17.24 9.18
N SER A 22 16.98 17.76 10.40
CA SER A 22 16.34 16.98 11.47
C SER A 22 14.83 16.91 11.31
N ASP A 23 14.19 15.96 11.98
CA ASP A 23 12.72 15.87 12.03
C ASP A 23 12.13 17.09 12.74
N GLY A 24 12.80 17.59 13.79
CA GLY A 24 12.40 18.82 14.49
C GLY A 24 12.46 20.06 13.61
N GLU A 25 13.49 20.20 12.78
CA GLU A 25 13.60 21.28 11.78
C GLU A 25 12.52 21.15 10.70
N THR A 26 12.26 19.91 10.25
CA THR A 26 11.26 19.62 9.24
C THR A 26 9.85 19.92 9.76
N SER A 27 9.54 19.53 11.01
CA SER A 27 8.28 19.87 11.67
C SER A 27 8.12 21.38 11.79
N ALA A 28 9.11 22.09 12.35
CA ALA A 28 9.03 23.54 12.51
C ALA A 28 8.81 24.27 11.17
N LEU A 29 9.43 23.78 10.09
CA LEU A 29 9.19 24.28 8.74
C LEU A 29 7.74 24.05 8.31
N LEU A 30 7.22 22.83 8.46
CA LEU A 30 5.85 22.48 8.06
C LEU A 30 4.80 23.21 8.90
N ASP A 31 5.01 23.37 10.20
CA ASP A 31 4.12 24.08 11.12
C ASP A 31 4.04 25.58 10.77
N ALA A 32 5.17 26.19 10.42
CA ALA A 32 5.19 27.57 9.96
C ALA A 32 4.62 27.71 8.54
N TRP A 33 4.95 26.79 7.64
CA TRP A 33 4.56 26.85 6.23
C TRP A 33 3.08 26.52 6.01
N GLY A 34 2.54 25.52 6.69
CA GLY A 34 1.21 24.94 6.45
C GLY A 34 0.09 25.97 6.46
N PRO A 35 -0.11 26.74 7.55
CA PRO A 35 -1.15 27.77 7.61
C PRO A 35 -0.98 28.85 6.53
N ARG A 36 0.25 29.19 6.16
CA ARG A 36 0.54 30.18 5.10
C ARG A 36 0.20 29.64 3.72
N ASN A 37 0.50 28.37 3.46
CA ASN A 37 0.15 27.70 2.23
C ASN A 37 -1.36 27.55 2.04
N ILE A 38 -2.09 27.27 3.14
CA ILE A 38 -3.55 27.20 3.12
C ILE A 38 -4.15 28.57 2.77
N ARG A 39 -3.67 29.66 3.41
CA ARG A 39 -4.10 31.03 3.08
C ARG A 39 -3.77 31.42 1.63
N ALA A 40 -2.66 30.92 1.10
CA ALA A 40 -2.29 31.11 -0.30
C ALA A 40 -3.13 30.27 -1.28
N ALA A 41 -3.98 29.35 -0.79
CA ALA A 41 -4.84 28.48 -1.59
C ALA A 41 -4.10 27.72 -2.71
N GLY A 42 -2.85 27.31 -2.47
CA GLY A 42 -2.00 26.65 -3.45
C GLY A 42 -1.23 27.59 -4.39
N GLY A 43 -1.41 28.91 -4.25
CA GLY A 43 -0.59 29.93 -4.89
C GLY A 43 0.81 30.07 -4.28
N PRO A 44 1.69 30.87 -4.90
CA PRO A 44 3.04 31.10 -4.40
C PRO A 44 3.01 31.88 -3.08
N LEU A 45 3.79 31.43 -2.10
CA LEU A 45 4.00 32.18 -0.86
C LEU A 45 4.82 33.45 -1.13
N ARG A 46 4.48 34.52 -0.41
CA ARG A 46 5.23 35.78 -0.48
C ARG A 46 6.61 35.62 0.16
N THR A 47 7.55 36.47 -0.21
CA THR A 47 8.90 36.48 0.40
C THR A 47 8.85 36.65 1.92
N ALA A 48 7.93 37.46 2.45
CA ALA A 48 7.74 37.66 3.88
C ALA A 48 7.30 36.36 4.59
N ASP A 49 6.38 35.60 3.97
CA ASP A 49 5.93 34.31 4.50
C ASP A 49 7.09 33.30 4.56
N TRP A 50 7.90 33.26 3.51
CA TRP A 50 9.10 32.43 3.47
C TRP A 50 10.14 32.81 4.52
N ARG A 51 10.35 34.11 4.76
CA ARG A 51 11.23 34.59 5.84
C ARG A 51 10.73 34.16 7.21
N ALA A 52 9.41 34.21 7.45
CA ALA A 52 8.83 33.73 8.70
C ALA A 52 9.02 32.22 8.90
N CYS A 53 8.92 31.42 7.83
CA CYS A 53 9.25 30.00 7.89
C CYS A 53 10.74 29.76 8.25
N ALA A 54 11.66 30.49 7.61
CA ALA A 54 13.08 30.39 7.90
C ALA A 54 13.41 30.83 9.34
N ALA A 55 12.72 31.84 9.86
CA ALA A 55 12.85 32.28 11.24
C ALA A 55 12.41 31.18 12.24
N ALA A 56 11.29 30.49 11.97
CA ALA A 56 10.83 29.38 12.81
C ALA A 56 11.85 28.22 12.86
N VAL A 57 12.39 27.84 11.70
CA VAL A 57 13.45 26.80 11.63
C VAL A 57 14.72 27.26 12.34
N THR A 58 15.07 28.53 12.21
CA THR A 58 16.24 29.12 12.87
C THR A 58 16.07 29.12 14.40
N ALA A 59 14.90 29.50 14.90
CA ALA A 59 14.59 29.45 16.33
C ALA A 59 14.71 28.01 16.88
N ARG A 60 14.24 27.02 16.12
CA ARG A 60 14.40 25.60 16.46
C ARG A 60 15.88 25.18 16.53
N ARG A 61 16.68 25.62 15.57
CA ARG A 61 18.13 25.32 15.51
C ARG A 61 18.95 26.01 16.59
N ALA A 62 18.52 27.18 17.03
CA ALA A 62 19.18 27.91 18.10
C ALA A 62 19.17 27.14 19.42
N VAL A 63 18.14 26.32 19.67
CA VAL A 63 18.07 25.41 20.84
C VAL A 63 19.25 24.44 20.86
N ASP A 64 19.72 24.00 19.69
CA ASP A 64 20.84 23.09 19.53
C ASP A 64 22.17 23.82 19.25
N GLY A 65 22.21 25.16 19.35
CA GLY A 65 23.38 25.97 19.04
C GLY A 65 23.81 25.92 17.57
N ARG A 66 22.89 25.55 16.65
CA ARG A 66 23.20 25.36 15.23
C ARG A 66 22.97 26.63 14.41
N ALA A 67 23.76 26.75 13.33
CA ALA A 67 23.65 27.87 12.39
C ALA A 67 22.26 27.96 11.74
N PRO A 68 21.75 29.17 11.44
CA PRO A 68 20.43 29.36 10.84
C PRO A 68 20.29 28.70 9.46
N ARG A 69 19.06 28.35 9.08
CA ARG A 69 18.73 27.93 7.70
C ARG A 69 18.30 29.12 6.88
N THR A 70 18.72 29.18 5.63
CA THR A 70 18.30 30.22 4.69
C THR A 70 16.90 29.96 4.15
N VAL A 71 16.27 30.99 3.59
CA VAL A 71 14.98 30.87 2.91
C VAL A 71 15.03 29.84 1.78
N ASP A 72 16.09 29.85 0.97
CA ASP A 72 16.19 28.93 -0.16
C ASP A 72 16.44 27.49 0.29
N GLN A 73 17.15 27.27 1.39
CA GLN A 73 17.24 25.94 2.01
C GLN A 73 15.85 25.45 2.44
N CYS A 74 15.02 26.31 3.03
CA CYS A 74 13.65 25.97 3.42
C CYS A 74 12.76 25.64 2.21
N LYS A 75 12.85 26.43 1.12
CA LYS A 75 12.13 26.16 -0.13
C LYS A 75 12.53 24.81 -0.72
N ASN A 76 13.84 24.56 -0.87
CA ASN A 76 14.36 23.31 -1.41
C ASN A 76 13.92 22.10 -0.58
N ARG A 77 13.93 22.22 0.75
CA ARG A 77 13.43 21.16 1.63
C ARG A 77 11.96 20.88 1.38
N LEU A 78 11.13 21.92 1.29
CA LEU A 78 9.71 21.75 1.05
C LEU A 78 9.44 21.13 -0.33
N ASP A 79 10.15 21.55 -1.37
CA ASP A 79 10.01 20.99 -2.72
C ASP A 79 10.38 19.51 -2.74
N TYR A 80 11.44 19.12 -2.03
CA TYR A 80 11.79 17.72 -1.82
C TYR A 80 10.66 16.95 -1.12
N LEU A 81 10.09 17.48 -0.04
CA LEU A 81 9.00 16.83 0.70
C LEU A 81 7.75 16.66 -0.17
N LYS A 82 7.37 17.68 -0.96
CA LYS A 82 6.26 17.62 -1.90
C LYS A 82 6.48 16.55 -2.97
N LYS A 83 7.69 16.48 -3.55
CA LYS A 83 8.05 15.45 -4.54
C LYS A 83 7.97 14.04 -3.95
N ARG A 84 8.53 13.84 -2.75
CA ARG A 84 8.49 12.56 -2.05
C ARG A 84 7.06 12.14 -1.72
N LEU A 85 6.23 13.05 -1.23
CA LEU A 85 4.82 12.78 -0.94
C LEU A 85 4.05 12.40 -2.21
N LYS A 86 4.27 13.10 -3.33
CA LYS A 86 3.63 12.77 -4.61
C LYS A 86 4.00 11.35 -5.04
N ALA A 87 5.29 11.01 -5.01
CA ALA A 87 5.78 9.68 -5.37
C ALA A 87 5.18 8.60 -4.46
N GLU A 88 5.16 8.84 -3.15
CA GLU A 88 4.64 7.88 -2.18
C GLU A 88 3.13 7.66 -2.32
N ARG A 89 2.36 8.73 -2.57
CA ARG A 89 0.93 8.62 -2.87
C ARG A 89 0.66 7.79 -4.13
N SER A 90 1.41 8.02 -5.21
CA SER A 90 1.28 7.22 -6.43
C SER A 90 1.65 5.75 -6.21
N ARG A 91 2.69 5.49 -5.41
CA ARG A 91 3.08 4.13 -5.04
C ARG A 91 1.98 3.41 -4.27
N LEU A 92 1.41 4.07 -3.25
CA LEU A 92 0.34 3.54 -2.42
C LEU A 92 -0.94 3.27 -3.23
N ALA A 93 -1.32 4.19 -4.13
CA ALA A 93 -2.46 3.98 -5.02
C ALA A 93 -2.26 2.74 -5.91
N GLY A 94 -1.09 2.59 -6.52
CA GLY A 94 -0.78 1.43 -7.35
C GLY A 94 -0.71 0.12 -6.55
N THR A 95 -0.25 0.14 -5.30
CA THR A 95 -0.27 -1.05 -4.44
C THR A 95 -1.69 -1.44 -4.07
N TYR A 96 -2.54 -0.46 -3.72
CA TYR A 96 -3.93 -0.70 -3.35
C TYR A 96 -4.70 -1.33 -4.53
N GLU A 97 -4.58 -0.76 -5.73
CA GLU A 97 -5.20 -1.29 -6.94
C GLU A 97 -4.84 -2.77 -7.19
N ARG A 98 -3.55 -3.12 -7.09
CA ARG A 98 -3.11 -4.51 -7.28
C ARG A 98 -3.68 -5.46 -6.23
N VAL A 99 -3.78 -5.02 -4.98
CA VAL A 99 -4.34 -5.83 -3.89
C VAL A 99 -5.82 -6.09 -4.12
N GLU A 100 -6.60 -5.06 -4.48
CA GLU A 100 -8.03 -5.22 -4.75
C GLU A 100 -8.28 -6.12 -5.97
N VAL A 101 -7.50 -5.96 -7.06
CA VAL A 101 -7.60 -6.85 -8.23
C VAL A 101 -7.26 -8.30 -7.87
N ALA A 102 -6.20 -8.53 -7.07
CA ALA A 102 -5.83 -9.88 -6.66
C ALA A 102 -6.93 -10.52 -5.79
N LYS A 103 -7.49 -9.76 -4.85
CA LYS A 103 -8.61 -10.20 -4.01
C LYS A 103 -9.82 -10.57 -4.84
N GLN A 104 -10.19 -9.74 -5.83
CA GLN A 104 -11.32 -10.01 -6.71
C GLN A 104 -11.10 -11.28 -7.54
N LYS A 105 -9.89 -11.49 -8.08
CA LYS A 105 -9.54 -12.71 -8.84
C LYS A 105 -9.60 -13.99 -7.99
N GLU A 106 -9.11 -13.93 -6.76
CA GLU A 106 -9.21 -15.08 -5.85
C GLU A 106 -10.66 -15.38 -5.47
N ALA A 107 -11.48 -14.34 -5.27
CA ALA A 107 -12.92 -14.51 -5.03
C ALA A 107 -13.62 -15.19 -6.23
N THR A 108 -13.41 -14.70 -7.45
CA THR A 108 -14.00 -15.29 -8.66
C THR A 108 -13.52 -16.72 -8.88
N ARG A 109 -12.23 -17.00 -8.65
CA ARG A 109 -11.67 -18.35 -8.76
C ARG A 109 -12.31 -19.33 -7.78
N LEU A 110 -12.63 -18.87 -6.57
CA LEU A 110 -13.28 -19.71 -5.58
C LEU A 110 -14.76 -19.96 -5.94
N GLU A 111 -15.45 -18.96 -6.46
CA GLU A 111 -16.82 -19.11 -6.97
C GLU A 111 -16.89 -20.05 -8.17
N GLU A 112 -15.97 -19.94 -9.12
CA GLU A 112 -15.85 -20.86 -10.26
C GLU A 112 -15.69 -22.30 -9.79
N ARG A 113 -14.75 -22.57 -8.88
CA ARG A 113 -14.56 -23.91 -8.30
C ARG A 113 -15.80 -24.43 -7.58
N ARG A 114 -16.53 -23.55 -6.89
CA ARG A 114 -17.79 -23.92 -6.23
C ARG A 114 -18.84 -24.32 -7.26
N LEU A 115 -18.98 -23.57 -8.36
CA LEU A 115 -19.91 -23.88 -9.44
C LEU A 115 -19.53 -25.18 -10.18
N GLU A 116 -18.24 -25.39 -10.45
CA GLU A 116 -17.71 -26.62 -11.05
C GLU A 116 -18.06 -27.85 -10.21
N ALA A 117 -17.78 -27.80 -8.91
CA ALA A 117 -18.11 -28.91 -8.01
C ALA A 117 -19.62 -29.22 -7.98
N MET A 118 -20.48 -28.19 -7.99
CA MET A 118 -21.93 -28.40 -8.06
C MET A 118 -22.36 -28.99 -9.41
N ARG A 119 -21.77 -28.53 -10.51
CA ARG A 119 -22.04 -29.06 -11.86
C ARG A 119 -21.65 -30.53 -11.96
N ASP A 120 -20.51 -30.92 -11.40
CA ASP A 120 -20.04 -32.30 -11.44
C ASP A 120 -20.96 -33.23 -10.63
N LEU A 121 -21.46 -32.77 -9.47
CA LEU A 121 -22.48 -33.50 -8.70
C LEU A 121 -23.78 -33.67 -9.49
N GLU A 122 -24.23 -32.65 -10.22
CA GLU A 122 -25.44 -32.74 -11.05
C GLU A 122 -25.25 -33.70 -12.23
N ILE A 123 -24.05 -33.73 -12.83
CA ILE A 123 -23.71 -34.70 -13.88
C ILE A 123 -23.76 -36.12 -13.33
N GLU A 124 -23.15 -36.38 -12.17
CA GLU A 124 -23.14 -37.71 -11.57
C GLU A 124 -24.56 -38.14 -11.16
N ARG A 125 -25.35 -37.21 -10.61
CA ARG A 125 -26.77 -37.44 -10.35
C ARG A 125 -27.51 -37.86 -11.63
N MET A 126 -27.30 -37.15 -12.73
CA MET A 126 -27.97 -37.46 -14.00
C MET A 126 -27.51 -38.80 -14.57
N ARG A 127 -26.22 -39.14 -14.45
CA ARG A 127 -25.66 -40.43 -14.86
C ARG A 127 -26.33 -41.58 -14.12
N ILE A 128 -26.43 -41.50 -12.80
CA ILE A 128 -27.09 -42.52 -11.97
C ILE A 128 -28.56 -42.71 -12.39
N LEU A 129 -29.28 -41.61 -12.63
CA LEU A 129 -30.68 -41.68 -13.06
C LEU A 129 -30.85 -42.39 -14.41
N VAL A 130 -29.96 -42.10 -15.36
CA VAL A 130 -29.95 -42.75 -16.68
C VAL A 130 -29.61 -44.24 -16.54
N ASP A 131 -28.61 -44.60 -15.75
CA ASP A 131 -28.19 -45.99 -15.55
C ASP A 131 -29.31 -46.84 -14.90
N VAL A 132 -30.04 -46.26 -13.94
CA VAL A 132 -31.21 -46.91 -13.32
C VAL A 132 -32.34 -47.09 -14.34
N ALA A 133 -32.62 -46.09 -15.18
CA ALA A 133 -33.67 -46.18 -16.19
C ALA A 133 -33.37 -47.25 -17.26
N ILE A 134 -32.13 -47.33 -17.74
CA ILE A 134 -31.68 -48.35 -18.70
C ILE A 134 -31.76 -49.76 -18.08
N SER A 135 -31.33 -49.89 -16.82
CA SER A 135 -31.42 -51.18 -16.11
C SER A 135 -32.87 -51.61 -15.91
N ALA A 136 -33.76 -50.67 -15.57
CA ALA A 136 -35.18 -50.94 -15.42
C ALA A 136 -35.85 -51.36 -16.75
N SER A 137 -35.50 -50.72 -17.88
CA SER A 137 -36.04 -51.12 -19.19
C SER A 137 -35.55 -52.51 -19.60
N ALA A 138 -34.27 -52.84 -19.37
CA ALA A 138 -33.75 -54.18 -19.64
C ALA A 138 -34.45 -55.28 -18.81
N VAL A 139 -34.77 -54.99 -17.55
CA VAL A 139 -35.56 -55.91 -16.70
C VAL A 139 -36.99 -56.04 -17.20
N ALA A 140 -37.62 -54.94 -17.66
CA ALA A 140 -38.96 -54.99 -18.24
C ALA A 140 -39.00 -55.80 -19.56
N ASP A 141 -37.99 -55.65 -20.41
CA ASP A 141 -37.86 -56.38 -21.68
C ASP A 141 -37.68 -57.88 -21.44
N THR A 142 -36.83 -58.27 -20.47
CA THR A 142 -36.63 -59.68 -20.09
C THR A 142 -37.87 -60.31 -19.46
N ALA A 143 -38.62 -59.57 -18.62
CA ALA A 143 -39.89 -60.04 -18.05
C ALA A 143 -40.97 -60.24 -19.12
N THR A 144 -41.02 -59.34 -20.11
CA THR A 144 -41.95 -59.43 -21.24
C THR A 144 -41.61 -60.63 -22.14
N ALA A 145 -40.32 -60.85 -22.43
CA ALA A 145 -39.84 -62.02 -23.17
C ALA A 145 -40.12 -63.35 -22.44
N ALA A 146 -39.95 -63.39 -21.12
CA ALA A 146 -40.27 -64.55 -20.30
C ALA A 146 -41.79 -64.83 -20.27
N SER A 147 -42.64 -63.79 -20.27
CA SER A 147 -44.10 -63.95 -20.29
C SER A 147 -44.63 -64.36 -21.68
N SER A 148 -43.88 -64.10 -22.74
CA SER A 148 -44.27 -64.41 -24.13
C SER A 148 -43.80 -65.80 -24.60
N SER A 149 -43.07 -66.53 -23.75
CA SER A 149 -42.49 -67.85 -24.07
C SER A 149 -43.24 -69.03 -23.43
N TRP A 150 -44.47 -68.80 -22.96
CA TRP A 150 -45.40 -69.80 -22.42
C TRP A 150 -46.68 -69.85 -23.25
#